data_AF-A0AAV2YJZ5-F1
#
_entry.id   AF-A0AAV2YJZ5-F1
#
_cell.length_a   1.000
_cell.length_b   1.000
_cell.length_c   1.000
_cell.angle_alpha   90.00
_cell.angle_beta   90.00
_cell.angle_gamma   90.00
#
_symmetry.space_group_name_H-M   'P 1'
#
loop_
_entity.id
_entity.type
_entity.pdbx_description
1 polymer ?
#
loop_
_entity_poly.entity_id
_entity_poly.type
_entity_poly.pdbx_seq_one_letter_code
_entity_poly.pdbx_strand_id
1 'polypeptide(L)'
;MTPLESYIHLGTDFDERRQTILALREDKLATTRSFLEHKARGLNPELPYNYTDTFERFGKMYSVSFQLMKFTNISLGDVVDIVLEEHLGRDEELAKMIGCLSVREPYDCVHKSFLHQRVTTSLEWMGKLDDSSPVMDSNSLLYSSKHGNDSAIIAIDYIDQDDLHPYVSKDRIRKDATSG
;
A
#
# COMPACT_ATOMS: atom_id res chain seq x y z
N MET A 1 14.30 -3.47 -0.45
CA MET A 1 14.48 -4.81 0.12
C MET A 1 14.25 -4.75 1.63
N THR A 2 13.06 -4.31 2.01
CA THR A 2 12.48 -4.66 3.31
C THR A 2 12.07 -6.13 3.28
N PRO A 3 11.93 -6.83 4.42
CA PRO A 3 11.42 -8.20 4.41
C PRO A 3 9.95 -8.29 3.95
N LEU A 4 9.27 -7.16 3.74
CA LEU A 4 7.87 -7.11 3.28
C LEU A 4 7.76 -7.32 1.77
N GLU A 5 8.84 -7.09 1.02
CA GLU A 5 8.89 -7.27 -0.43
C GLU A 5 9.01 -8.76 -0.78
N SER A 6 8.12 -9.26 -1.63
CA SER A 6 8.27 -10.57 -2.29
C SER A 6 8.01 -10.45 -3.77
N TYR A 7 8.62 -11.32 -4.59
CA TYR A 7 8.29 -11.36 -6.00
C TYR A 7 6.87 -11.90 -6.22
N ILE A 8 5.97 -11.07 -6.76
CA ILE A 8 4.57 -11.42 -7.02
C ILE A 8 4.30 -11.38 -8.53
N HIS A 9 3.94 -12.55 -9.07
CA HIS A 9 3.51 -12.72 -10.45
C HIS A 9 2.07 -13.20 -10.50
N LEU A 10 1.23 -12.48 -11.25
CA LEU A 10 -0.16 -12.83 -11.50
C LEU A 10 -0.38 -13.12 -12.99
N GLY A 11 -0.80 -14.34 -13.30
CA GLY A 11 -1.13 -14.79 -14.67
C GLY A 11 -2.45 -14.20 -15.19
N THR A 12 -2.99 -14.74 -16.29
CA THR A 12 -4.24 -14.22 -16.91
C THR A 12 -5.51 -14.91 -16.42
N ASP A 13 -5.42 -16.10 -15.85
CA ASP A 13 -6.57 -16.86 -15.34
C ASP A 13 -7.06 -16.31 -13.99
N PHE A 14 -8.34 -15.97 -13.90
CA PHE A 14 -8.90 -15.32 -12.70
C PHE A 14 -8.88 -16.21 -11.45
N ASP A 15 -9.10 -17.51 -11.60
CA ASP A 15 -9.11 -18.43 -10.46
C ASP A 15 -7.68 -18.65 -9.94
N GLU A 16 -6.72 -18.90 -10.83
CA GLU A 16 -5.30 -19.04 -10.47
C GLU A 16 -4.74 -17.76 -9.82
N ARG A 17 -5.11 -16.58 -10.34
CA ARG A 17 -4.77 -15.28 -9.74
C ARG A 17 -5.27 -15.19 -8.31
N ARG A 18 -6.56 -15.48 -8.08
CA ARG A 18 -7.16 -15.41 -6.75
C ARG A 18 -6.53 -16.42 -5.79
N GLN A 19 -6.24 -17.64 -6.24
CA GLN A 19 -5.53 -18.63 -5.42
C GLN A 19 -4.13 -18.13 -5.02
N THR A 20 -3.40 -17.53 -5.96
CA THR A 20 -2.07 -16.96 -5.69
C THR A 20 -2.16 -15.84 -4.65
N ILE A 21 -3.10 -14.90 -4.81
CA ILE A 21 -3.32 -13.79 -3.87
C ILE A 21 -3.66 -14.31 -2.48
N LEU A 22 -4.55 -15.31 -2.37
CA LEU A 22 -4.94 -15.89 -1.09
C LEU A 22 -3.80 -16.66 -0.42
N ALA A 23 -2.98 -17.38 -1.20
CA ALA A 23 -1.85 -18.15 -0.69
C ALA A 23 -0.77 -17.25 -0.03
N LEU A 24 -0.60 -16.02 -0.51
CA LEU A 24 0.37 -15.07 0.04
C LEU A 24 -0.09 -14.43 1.37
N ARG A 25 -1.39 -14.44 1.67
CA ARG A 25 -1.99 -13.62 2.72
C ARG A 25 -1.37 -13.85 4.10
N GLU A 26 -1.32 -15.10 4.56
CA GLU A 26 -0.85 -15.43 5.91
C GLU A 26 0.63 -15.08 6.09
N ASP A 27 1.46 -15.42 5.11
CA ASP A 27 2.89 -15.14 5.14
C ASP A 27 3.17 -13.63 5.13
N LYS A 28 2.41 -12.85 4.35
CA LYS A 28 2.49 -11.39 4.37
C LYS A 28 2.15 -10.80 5.72
N LEU A 29 1.03 -11.20 6.30
CA LEU A 29 0.60 -10.69 7.61
C LEU A 29 1.57 -11.08 8.73
N ALA A 30 2.06 -12.32 8.74
CA ALA A 30 3.04 -12.80 9.71
C ALA A 30 4.37 -12.05 9.61
N THR A 31 4.86 -11.86 8.37
CA THR A 31 6.12 -11.14 8.11
C THR A 31 6.00 -9.67 8.52
N THR A 32 4.89 -9.02 8.16
CA THR A 32 4.61 -7.64 8.57
C THR A 32 4.60 -7.50 10.09
N ARG A 33 3.89 -8.38 10.79
CA ARG A 33 3.86 -8.37 12.26
C ARG A 33 5.26 -8.50 12.86
N SER A 34 6.04 -9.49 12.41
CA SER A 34 7.40 -9.69 12.91
C SER A 34 8.30 -8.48 12.63
N PHE A 35 8.14 -7.83 11.47
CA PHE A 35 8.89 -6.63 11.12
C PHE A 35 8.53 -5.44 12.01
N LEU A 36 7.24 -5.19 12.24
CA LEU A 36 6.77 -4.12 13.14
C LEU A 36 7.24 -4.35 14.58
N GLU A 37 7.11 -5.57 15.11
CA GLU A 37 7.58 -5.92 16.46
C GLU A 37 9.10 -5.71 16.61
N HIS A 38 9.88 -6.01 15.56
CA HIS A 38 11.31 -5.75 15.54
C HIS A 38 11.63 -4.25 15.48
N LYS A 39 10.96 -3.49 14.61
CA LYS A 39 11.16 -2.05 14.45
C LYS A 39 10.72 -1.23 15.66
N ALA A 40 9.66 -1.66 16.35
CA ALA A 40 9.16 -1.01 17.55
C ALA A 40 9.98 -1.34 18.81
N ARG A 41 10.92 -2.29 18.75
CA ARG A 41 11.69 -2.74 19.90
C ARG A 41 12.49 -1.58 20.51
N GLY A 42 12.23 -1.29 21.78
CA GLY A 42 12.92 -0.23 22.52
C GLY A 42 12.29 1.16 22.37
N LEU A 43 11.23 1.30 21.56
CA LEU A 43 10.44 2.52 21.51
C LEU A 43 9.45 2.56 22.69
N ASN A 44 9.12 3.77 23.13
CA ASN A 44 8.10 3.99 24.15
C ASN A 44 6.73 4.19 23.46
N PRO A 45 5.74 3.30 23.64
CA PRO A 45 4.41 3.42 23.03
C PRO A 45 3.62 4.67 23.45
N GLU A 46 4.01 5.31 24.56
CA GLU A 46 3.38 6.52 25.06
C GLU A 46 3.87 7.80 24.37
N LEU A 47 4.96 7.70 23.59
CA LEU A 47 5.55 8.84 22.88
C LEU A 47 5.45 8.63 21.37
N PRO A 48 5.11 9.68 20.60
CA PRO A 48 5.16 9.58 19.14
C PRO A 48 6.61 9.37 18.69
N TYR A 49 6.79 8.55 17.66
CA TYR A 49 8.07 8.32 17.01
C TYR A 49 7.91 8.39 15.50
N ASN A 50 8.85 9.03 14.82
CA ASN A 50 8.90 9.09 13.37
C ASN A 50 10.35 8.96 12.90
N TYR A 51 10.55 8.11 11.90
CA TYR A 51 11.80 7.98 11.16
C TYR A 51 11.47 7.97 9.68
N THR A 52 12.13 8.83 8.91
CA THR A 52 12.09 8.83 7.46
C THR A 52 13.51 8.93 6.93
N ASP A 53 13.85 8.08 5.98
CA ASP A 53 15.10 8.15 5.25
C ASP A 53 14.82 8.02 3.76
N THR A 54 15.61 8.72 2.95
CA THR A 54 15.47 8.74 1.50
C THR A 54 16.85 8.71 0.88
N PHE A 55 17.07 7.71 0.03
CA PHE A 55 18.39 7.43 -0.52
C PHE A 55 18.27 6.90 -1.95
N GLU A 56 19.32 7.14 -2.74
CA GLU A 56 19.43 6.59 -4.08
C GLU A 56 20.11 5.21 -4.02
N ARG A 57 19.53 4.25 -4.74
CA ARG A 57 20.14 2.92 -4.93
C ARG A 57 19.76 2.39 -6.30
N PHE A 58 20.67 1.74 -7.01
CA PHE A 58 20.41 1.15 -8.34
C PHE A 58 19.80 2.16 -9.36
N GLY A 59 20.17 3.45 -9.26
CA GLY A 59 19.63 4.51 -10.11
C GLY A 59 18.15 4.83 -9.86
N LYS A 60 17.59 4.40 -8.72
CA LYS A 60 16.22 4.70 -8.27
C LYS A 60 16.25 5.38 -6.91
N MET A 61 15.25 6.22 -6.67
CA MET A 61 15.03 6.82 -5.34
C MET A 61 14.18 5.89 -4.49
N TYR A 62 14.65 5.61 -3.26
CA TYR A 62 13.90 4.86 -2.27
C TYR A 62 13.59 5.76 -1.08
N SER A 63 12.41 5.59 -0.50
CA SER A 63 12.02 6.23 0.75
C SER A 63 11.52 5.15 1.71
N VAL A 64 11.98 5.20 2.95
CA VAL A 64 11.51 4.33 4.03
C VAL A 64 11.01 5.22 5.15
N SER A 65 9.78 4.98 5.60
CA SER A 65 9.19 5.64 6.75
C SER A 65 8.76 4.61 7.80
N PHE A 66 8.88 4.98 9.08
CA PHE A 66 8.34 4.24 10.20
C PHE A 66 7.77 5.22 11.22
N GLN A 67 6.52 5.02 11.59
CA GLN A 67 5.80 5.91 12.49
C GLN A 67 5.13 5.11 13.60
N LEU A 68 5.21 5.64 14.82
CA LEU A 68 4.48 5.15 15.98
C LEU A 68 3.65 6.32 16.50
N MET A 69 2.34 6.11 16.57
CA MET A 69 1.39 7.11 17.06
C MET A 69 0.41 6.47 18.03
N LYS A 70 0.06 7.23 19.07
CA LYS A 70 -0.98 6.87 20.03
C LYS A 70 -2.22 7.69 19.75
N PHE A 71 -3.35 7.02 19.54
CA PHE A 71 -4.65 7.65 19.41
C PHE A 71 -5.43 7.50 20.73
N THR A 72 -6.19 8.52 21.10
CA THR A 72 -7.10 8.50 22.26
C THR A 72 -8.54 8.66 21.79
N ASN A 73 -9.49 8.07 22.52
CA ASN A 73 -10.93 8.16 22.23
C ASN A 73 -11.37 7.59 20.86
N ILE A 74 -10.62 6.64 20.31
CA ILE A 74 -10.97 5.93 19.08
C ILE A 74 -10.75 4.43 19.30
N SER A 75 -11.64 3.59 18.75
CA SER A 75 -11.48 2.14 18.87
C SER A 75 -10.49 1.62 17.82
N LEU A 76 -9.89 0.46 18.09
CA LEU A 76 -9.06 -0.23 17.09
C LEU A 76 -9.84 -0.52 15.79
N GLY A 77 -11.14 -0.84 15.91
CA GLY A 77 -11.99 -1.09 14.76
C GLY A 77 -12.12 0.15 13.87
N ASP A 78 -12.36 1.31 14.47
CA ASP A 78 -12.47 2.57 13.75
C ASP A 78 -11.16 2.94 13.05
N VAL A 79 -10.01 2.76 13.72
CA VAL A 79 -8.69 3.01 13.10
C VAL A 79 -8.49 2.11 11.88
N VAL A 80 -8.78 0.81 12.00
CA VAL A 80 -8.64 -0.14 10.88
C VAL A 80 -9.58 0.22 9.74
N ASP A 81 -10.84 0.53 10.04
CA ASP A 81 -11.82 0.88 9.02
C ASP A 81 -11.41 2.18 8.30
N ILE A 82 -10.92 3.21 9.01
CA ILE A 82 -10.40 4.45 8.41
C ILE A 82 -9.24 4.17 7.44
N VAL A 83 -8.27 3.36 7.84
CA VAL A 83 -7.11 3.02 6.98
C VAL A 83 -7.55 2.22 5.75
N LEU A 84 -8.45 1.25 5.91
CA LEU A 84 -8.97 0.48 4.78
C LEU A 84 -9.79 1.37 3.82
N GLU A 85 -10.57 2.29 4.36
CA GLU A 85 -11.41 3.22 3.60
C GLU A 85 -10.60 4.25 2.81
N GLU A 86 -9.46 4.70 3.34
CA GLU A 86 -8.49 5.51 2.60
C GLU A 86 -8.05 4.78 1.32
N HIS A 87 -7.68 3.50 1.45
CA HIS A 87 -7.31 2.67 0.30
C HIS A 87 -8.47 2.37 -0.67
N LEU A 88 -9.72 2.54 -0.23
CA LEU A 88 -10.92 2.45 -1.07
C LEU A 88 -11.31 3.81 -1.67
N GLY A 89 -10.51 4.86 -1.48
CA GLY A 89 -10.66 6.15 -2.14
C GLY A 89 -11.41 7.22 -1.35
N ARG A 90 -11.62 7.05 -0.03
CA ARG A 90 -12.23 8.13 0.78
C ARG A 90 -11.38 9.40 0.87
N ASP A 91 -10.10 9.32 0.50
CA ASP A 91 -9.18 10.44 0.41
C ASP A 91 -9.31 11.25 -0.90
N GLU A 92 -10.16 10.85 -1.85
CA GLU A 92 -10.17 11.41 -3.21
C GLU A 92 -10.39 12.93 -3.25
N GLU A 93 -11.31 13.46 -2.43
CA GLU A 93 -11.54 14.91 -2.36
C GLU A 93 -10.32 15.65 -1.81
N LEU A 94 -9.68 15.10 -0.77
CA LEU A 94 -8.46 15.65 -0.20
C LEU A 94 -7.30 15.60 -1.20
N ALA A 95 -7.15 14.47 -1.89
CA ALA A 95 -6.15 14.28 -2.94
C ALA A 95 -6.32 15.31 -4.06
N LYS A 96 -7.55 15.54 -4.53
CA LYS A 96 -7.84 16.59 -5.54
C LYS A 96 -7.46 17.97 -5.06
N MET A 97 -7.77 18.33 -3.80
CA MET A 97 -7.42 19.64 -3.23
C MET A 97 -5.91 19.90 -3.19
N ILE A 98 -5.09 18.86 -3.04
CA ILE A 98 -3.61 18.96 -3.07
C ILE A 98 -3.01 18.76 -4.47
N GLY A 99 -3.84 18.69 -5.52
CA GLY A 99 -3.41 18.51 -6.90
C GLY A 99 -3.05 17.07 -7.28
N CYS A 100 -3.45 16.08 -6.49
CA CYS A 100 -3.28 14.66 -6.78
C CYS A 100 -4.57 14.09 -7.36
N LEU A 101 -4.63 13.89 -8.68
CA LEU A 101 -5.74 13.17 -9.30
C LEU A 101 -5.41 11.69 -9.34
N SER A 102 -6.13 10.88 -8.56
CA SER A 102 -5.95 9.42 -8.54
C SER A 102 -7.17 8.71 -9.10
N VAL A 103 -6.95 7.78 -10.03
CA VAL A 103 -7.96 6.84 -10.52
C VAL A 103 -7.65 5.48 -9.92
N ARG A 104 -8.63 4.89 -9.24
CA ARG A 104 -8.50 3.59 -8.56
C ARG A 104 -9.34 2.54 -9.27
N GLU A 105 -8.71 1.45 -9.68
CA GLU A 105 -9.32 0.33 -10.37
C GLU A 105 -9.22 -0.91 -9.46
N PRO A 106 -10.28 -1.27 -8.71
CA PRO A 106 -10.29 -2.51 -7.95
C PRO A 106 -10.48 -3.70 -8.92
N TYR A 107 -9.56 -4.66 -8.88
CA TYR A 107 -9.64 -5.86 -9.72
C TYR A 107 -10.28 -7.04 -8.98
N ASP A 108 -10.00 -7.19 -7.69
CA ASP A 108 -10.62 -8.20 -6.83
C ASP A 108 -10.56 -7.75 -5.37
N CYS A 109 -11.55 -8.14 -4.57
CA CYS A 109 -11.52 -7.90 -3.14
C CYS A 109 -12.34 -8.92 -2.36
N VAL A 110 -11.93 -9.14 -1.12
CA VAL A 110 -12.73 -9.80 -0.09
C VAL A 110 -12.67 -8.91 1.15
N HIS A 111 -13.82 -8.40 1.57
CA HIS A 111 -13.92 -7.45 2.67
C HIS A 111 -13.18 -7.95 3.92
N LYS A 112 -12.33 -7.11 4.49
CA LYS A 112 -11.49 -7.42 5.67
C LYS A 112 -10.58 -8.65 5.50
N SER A 113 -10.24 -9.00 4.26
CA SER A 113 -9.28 -10.05 3.93
C SER A 113 -8.20 -9.52 3.00
N PHE A 114 -8.56 -9.12 1.77
CA PHE A 114 -7.63 -8.53 0.82
C PHE A 114 -8.30 -7.58 -0.17
N LEU A 115 -7.50 -6.73 -0.81
CA LEU A 115 -7.87 -5.84 -1.91
C LEU A 115 -6.73 -5.85 -2.95
N HIS A 116 -7.05 -6.25 -4.17
CA HIS A 116 -6.21 -6.05 -5.34
C HIS A 116 -6.69 -4.80 -6.07
N GLN A 117 -5.84 -3.78 -6.13
CA GLN A 117 -6.14 -2.55 -6.84
C GLN A 117 -4.96 -2.02 -7.64
N ARG A 118 -5.29 -1.37 -8.76
CA ARG A 118 -4.39 -0.48 -9.48
C ARG A 118 -4.77 0.96 -9.22
N VAL A 119 -3.78 1.80 -8.97
CA VAL A 119 -3.95 3.24 -8.78
C VAL A 119 -3.06 3.96 -9.76
N THR A 120 -3.67 4.78 -10.63
CA THR A 120 -2.94 5.73 -11.46
C THR A 120 -3.08 7.13 -10.88
N THR A 121 -1.97 7.84 -10.74
CA THR A 121 -1.96 9.19 -10.16
C THR A 121 -1.29 10.16 -11.11
N SER A 122 -1.99 11.24 -11.45
CA SER A 122 -1.42 12.40 -12.15
C SER A 122 -1.36 13.59 -11.19
N LEU A 123 -0.30 14.38 -11.31
CA LEU A 123 -0.12 15.59 -10.52
C LEU A 123 -0.54 16.81 -11.34
N GLU A 124 -1.46 17.60 -10.80
CA GLU A 124 -1.73 18.93 -11.30
C GLU A 124 -0.62 19.87 -10.86
N TRP A 125 0.01 20.54 -11.81
CA TRP A 125 1.03 21.55 -11.53
C TRP A 125 0.46 22.94 -11.80
N MET A 126 0.42 23.80 -10.78
CA MET A 126 -0.15 25.16 -10.86
C MET A 126 -1.60 25.22 -11.37
N GLY A 127 -2.45 24.27 -10.98
CA GLY A 127 -3.87 24.26 -11.35
C GLY A 127 -4.14 23.94 -12.82
N LYS A 128 -3.17 23.33 -13.51
CA LYS A 128 -3.37 22.73 -14.84
C LYS A 128 -2.87 21.30 -14.83
N LEU A 129 -3.69 20.42 -15.38
CA LEU A 129 -3.22 19.12 -15.84
C LEU A 129 -2.44 19.38 -17.13
N ASP A 130 -1.13 19.22 -17.07
CA ASP A 130 -0.30 19.22 -18.27
C ASP A 130 -0.37 17.81 -18.86
N ASP A 131 -0.84 17.68 -20.11
CA ASP A 131 -0.91 16.39 -20.83
C ASP A 131 0.46 15.71 -20.95
N SER A 132 1.56 16.44 -20.72
CA SER A 132 2.92 15.91 -20.64
C SER A 132 3.37 15.48 -19.24
N SER A 133 2.54 15.69 -18.21
CA SER A 133 2.86 15.29 -16.84
C SER A 133 2.94 13.77 -16.73
N PRO A 134 3.99 13.25 -16.07
CA PRO A 134 4.12 11.81 -15.91
C PRO A 134 2.98 11.26 -15.06
N VAL A 135 2.35 10.18 -15.52
CA VAL A 135 1.35 9.43 -14.77
C VAL A 135 2.07 8.37 -13.94
N MET A 136 1.89 8.39 -12.63
CA MET A 136 2.36 7.33 -11.74
C MET A 136 1.40 6.14 -11.80
N ASP A 137 1.92 4.92 -11.73
CA ASP A 137 1.15 3.68 -11.79
C ASP A 137 1.59 2.73 -10.68
N SER A 138 0.64 2.33 -9.84
CA SER A 138 0.85 1.42 -8.72
C SER A 138 -0.13 0.26 -8.82
N ASN A 139 0.35 -0.97 -8.87
CA ASN A 139 -0.46 -2.18 -8.82
C ASN A 139 -0.10 -2.93 -7.55
N SER A 140 -1.07 -3.12 -6.65
CA SER A 140 -0.78 -3.58 -5.29
C SER A 140 -1.84 -4.49 -4.71
N LEU A 141 -1.40 -5.31 -3.75
CA LEU A 141 -2.22 -6.13 -2.89
C LEU A 141 -2.18 -5.55 -1.48
N LEU A 142 -3.35 -5.30 -0.92
CA LEU A 142 -3.53 -5.01 0.49
C LEU A 142 -4.12 -6.24 1.16
N TYR A 143 -3.56 -6.64 2.28
CA TYR A 143 -4.09 -7.67 3.17
C TYR A 143 -4.42 -7.05 4.52
N SER A 144 -5.47 -7.55 5.16
CA SER A 144 -5.80 -7.16 6.53
C SER A 144 -6.23 -8.35 7.36
N SER A 145 -5.88 -8.32 8.65
CA SER A 145 -6.32 -9.30 9.63
C SER A 145 -6.47 -8.67 11.01
N LYS A 146 -7.55 -9.04 11.70
CA LYS A 146 -7.79 -8.69 13.09
C LYS A 146 -7.41 -9.88 13.98
N HIS A 147 -6.49 -9.67 14.91
CA HIS A 147 -6.08 -10.69 15.87
C HIS A 147 -6.81 -10.44 17.20
N GLY A 148 -7.94 -11.13 17.36
CA GLY A 148 -8.80 -10.95 18.54
C GLY A 148 -9.40 -9.55 18.61
N ASN A 149 -9.43 -8.96 19.81
CA ASN A 149 -9.94 -7.61 20.02
C ASN A 149 -8.85 -6.53 20.17
N ASP A 150 -7.58 -6.93 20.28
CA ASP A 150 -6.53 -6.04 20.78
C ASP A 150 -5.50 -5.62 19.73
N SER A 151 -5.45 -6.28 18.57
CA SER A 151 -4.56 -5.87 17.49
C SER A 151 -5.12 -6.18 16.09
N ALA A 152 -4.63 -5.41 15.12
CA ALA A 152 -4.89 -5.62 13.70
C ALA A 152 -3.59 -5.36 12.94
N ILE A 153 -3.42 -6.05 11.82
CA ILE A 153 -2.28 -5.91 10.93
C ILE A 153 -2.83 -5.65 9.53
N ILE A 154 -2.25 -4.68 8.85
CA ILE A 154 -2.48 -4.39 7.44
C ILE A 154 -1.13 -4.58 6.76
N ALA A 155 -1.10 -5.24 5.60
CA ALA A 155 0.12 -5.42 4.83
C ALA A 155 -0.14 -5.01 3.40
N ILE A 156 0.78 -4.29 2.79
CA ILE A 156 0.72 -3.85 1.40
C ILE A 156 1.98 -4.31 0.69
N ASP A 157 1.84 -4.93 -0.47
CA ASP A 157 2.94 -5.21 -1.38
C ASP A 157 2.52 -4.90 -2.82
N TYR A 158 3.49 -4.57 -3.67
CA TYR A 158 3.27 -4.32 -5.08
C TYR A 158 3.38 -5.60 -5.90
N ILE A 159 2.76 -5.61 -7.08
CA ILE A 159 2.83 -6.75 -8.00
C ILE A 159 3.98 -6.52 -8.99
N ASP A 160 4.97 -7.40 -9.00
CA ASP A 160 6.13 -7.32 -9.91
C ASP A 160 5.72 -7.48 -11.37
N GLN A 161 4.89 -8.48 -11.64
CA GLN A 161 4.42 -8.85 -12.97
C GLN A 161 2.94 -9.19 -12.95
N ASP A 162 2.15 -8.49 -13.77
CA ASP A 162 0.73 -8.77 -13.98
C ASP A 162 0.50 -8.99 -15.48
N ASP A 163 0.23 -10.23 -15.88
CA ASP A 163 0.06 -10.58 -17.29
C ASP A 163 -1.30 -10.14 -17.84
N LEU A 164 -2.31 -9.97 -16.98
CA LEU A 164 -3.63 -9.49 -17.36
C LEU A 164 -3.65 -7.96 -17.53
N HIS A 165 -2.90 -7.26 -16.67
CA HIS A 165 -2.79 -5.80 -16.65
C HIS A 165 -1.32 -5.36 -16.68
N PRO A 166 -0.60 -5.58 -17.80
CA PRO A 166 0.82 -5.30 -17.87
C PRO A 166 1.15 -3.82 -17.63
N TYR A 167 2.29 -3.59 -17.00
CA TYR A 167 2.83 -2.26 -16.80
C TYR A 167 3.25 -1.63 -18.14
N VAL A 168 2.86 -0.36 -18.34
CA VAL A 168 3.12 0.40 -19.57
C VAL A 168 4.26 1.37 -19.34
N SER A 169 5.49 0.93 -19.57
CA SER A 169 6.72 1.70 -19.24
C SER A 169 6.97 2.94 -20.08
N LYS A 170 6.31 3.08 -21.24
CA LYS A 170 6.51 4.23 -22.14
C LYS A 170 5.80 5.50 -21.64
N ASP A 171 4.64 5.34 -21.02
CA ASP A 171 3.73 6.44 -20.71
C ASP A 171 3.52 6.63 -19.20
N ARG A 172 4.03 5.71 -18.37
CA ARG A 172 3.78 5.70 -16.93
C ARG A 172 5.06 5.51 -16.13
N ILE A 173 5.16 6.17 -14.98
CA ILE A 173 6.20 5.97 -13.98
C ILE A 173 5.71 4.91 -12.99
N ARG A 174 6.45 3.81 -12.82
CA ARG A 174 6.13 2.78 -11.85
C ARG A 174 6.33 3.30 -10.42
N LYS A 175 5.29 3.17 -9.58
CA LYS A 175 5.30 3.49 -8.15
C LYS A 175 5.04 2.22 -7.35
N ASP A 176 6.12 1.56 -6.97
CA ASP A 176 6.11 0.38 -6.11
C ASP A 176 6.16 0.80 -4.64
N ALA A 177 5.31 0.19 -3.81
CA ALA A 177 5.26 0.47 -2.38
C ALA A 177 4.98 -0.81 -1.59
N THR A 178 5.67 -0.95 -0.46
CA THR A 178 5.42 -1.98 0.55
C THR A 178 5.18 -1.31 1.89
N SER A 179 4.15 -1.74 2.62
CA SER A 179 3.78 -1.14 3.91
C SER A 179 3.24 -2.17 4.88
N GLY A 180 3.28 -1.84 6.18
CA GLY A 180 2.82 -2.65 7.29
C GLY A 180 2.21 -1.84 8.40
#